data_AF-A0A842USW9-F1
#
_entry.id   AF-A0A842USW9-F1
#
_cell.length_a   1.000
_cell.length_b   1.000
_cell.length_c   1.000
_cell.angle_alpha   90.00
_cell.angle_beta   90.00
_cell.angle_gamma   90.00
#
_symmetry.space_group_name_H-M   'P 1'
#
loop_
_entity.id
_entity.type
_entity.pdbx_description
1 polymer ?
#
loop_
_entity_poly.entity_id
_entity_poly.type
_entity_poly.pdbx_seq_one_letter_code
_entity_poly.pdbx_strand_id
1 'polypeptide(L)'
;MKLTKIIFWALIVLGILIFASVFTGFIGRIPFLPSIGLFFLLGVLLISFTLREKVKGWLKFFLLLTGISSSCFVLFVVFHNLFYALNIIWADIVLLRYLTEWLHVAYFLIAVLVCPVTFLIGLIGSIVLFLKKKR
;
A
#
# COMPACT_ATOMS: atom_id res chain seq x y z
N MET A 1 7.29 -13.50 16.03
CA MET A 1 8.26 -12.77 15.18
C MET A 1 8.69 -13.52 13.92
N LYS A 2 8.70 -14.86 13.87
CA LYS A 2 9.03 -15.59 12.63
C LYS A 2 8.03 -15.28 11.50
N LEU A 3 6.72 -15.35 11.80
CA LEU A 3 5.67 -15.12 10.81
C LEU A 3 5.62 -13.67 10.31
N THR A 4 5.71 -12.68 11.20
CA THR A 4 5.80 -11.25 10.83
C THR A 4 6.95 -10.97 9.86
N LYS A 5 8.11 -11.61 10.04
CA LYS A 5 9.24 -11.48 9.10
C LYS A 5 8.92 -12.11 7.74
N ILE A 6 8.29 -13.28 7.71
CA ILE A 6 7.89 -13.94 6.47
C ILE A 6 6.92 -13.06 5.69
N ILE A 7 5.88 -12.54 6.36
CA ILE A 7 4.89 -11.63 5.75
C ILE A 7 5.58 -10.37 5.22
N PHE A 8 6.46 -9.77 6.02
CA PHE A 8 7.22 -8.58 5.63
C PHE A 8 8.06 -8.81 4.36
N TRP A 9 8.83 -9.90 4.31
CA TRP A 9 9.65 -10.22 3.13
C TRP A 9 8.80 -10.56 1.91
N ALA A 10 7.70 -11.32 2.08
CA ALA A 10 6.78 -11.62 1.00
C ALA A 10 6.17 -10.33 0.40
N LEU A 11 5.81 -9.38 1.26
CA LEU A 11 5.26 -8.09 0.88
C LEU A 11 6.29 -7.22 0.13
N ILE A 12 7.58 -7.27 0.49
CA ILE A 12 8.66 -6.62 -0.27
C ILE A 12 8.79 -7.23 -1.66
N VAL A 13 8.92 -8.56 -1.75
CA VAL A 13 9.10 -9.26 -3.02
C VAL A 13 7.93 -8.96 -3.94
N LEU A 14 6.70 -9.06 -3.43
CA LEU A 14 5.50 -8.74 -4.19
C LEU A 14 5.45 -7.26 -4.62
N GLY A 15 5.82 -6.34 -3.73
CA GLY A 15 5.89 -4.91 -4.05
C GLY A 15 6.89 -4.61 -5.18
N ILE A 16 8.06 -5.25 -5.17
CA ILE A 16 9.06 -5.14 -6.24
C ILE A 16 8.51 -5.70 -7.56
N LEU A 17 7.86 -6.87 -7.53
CA LEU A 17 7.27 -7.47 -8.72
C LEU A 17 6.18 -6.58 -9.34
N ILE A 18 5.29 -6.02 -8.51
CA ILE A 18 4.25 -5.08 -8.95
C ILE A 18 4.90 -3.84 -9.56
N PHE A 19 5.85 -3.21 -8.86
CA PHE A 19 6.55 -2.02 -9.35
C PHE A 19 7.26 -2.29 -10.68
N ALA A 20 8.05 -3.36 -10.76
CA ALA A 20 8.77 -3.73 -11.99
C ALA A 20 7.82 -3.98 -13.17
N SER A 21 6.65 -4.59 -12.92
CA SER A 21 5.66 -4.86 -13.97
C SER A 21 5.14 -3.58 -14.63
N VAL A 22 5.04 -2.48 -13.87
CA VAL A 22 4.57 -1.17 -14.38
C VAL A 22 5.57 -0.57 -15.38
N PHE A 23 6.88 -0.66 -15.13
CA PHE A 23 7.90 -0.04 -15.99
C PHE A 23 8.31 -0.88 -17.19
N THR A 24 8.19 -2.21 -17.09
CA THR A 24 8.71 -3.13 -18.11
C THR A 24 7.64 -3.56 -19.12
N GLY A 25 6.41 -3.06 -19.01
CA GLY A 25 5.29 -3.53 -19.85
C GLY A 25 4.91 -4.99 -19.58
N PHE A 26 5.44 -5.60 -18.52
CA PHE A 26 5.14 -6.98 -18.11
C PHE A 26 3.73 -7.17 -17.53
N ILE A 27 2.90 -6.11 -17.56
CA ILE A 27 1.51 -6.07 -17.10
C ILE A 27 0.67 -7.24 -17.69
N GLY A 28 1.03 -7.76 -18.87
CA GLY A 28 0.36 -8.91 -19.49
C GLY A 28 0.73 -10.29 -18.96
N ARG A 29 1.81 -10.44 -18.16
CA ARG A 29 2.30 -11.76 -17.66
C ARG A 29 2.02 -12.01 -16.18
N ILE A 30 1.80 -10.95 -15.41
CA ILE A 30 1.43 -11.05 -14.00
C ILE A 30 -0.03 -10.61 -13.88
N PRO A 31 -0.92 -11.43 -13.29
CA PRO A 31 -2.29 -11.01 -13.08
C PRO A 31 -2.30 -9.84 -12.08
N PHE A 32 -2.46 -8.62 -12.60
CA PHE A 32 -2.31 -7.37 -11.85
C PHE A 32 -3.32 -7.25 -10.70
N LEU A 33 -4.60 -7.53 -10.96
CA LEU A 33 -5.67 -7.44 -9.96
C LEU A 33 -5.44 -8.39 -8.77
N PRO A 34 -5.20 -9.70 -8.98
CA PRO A 34 -4.85 -10.61 -7.89
C PRO A 34 -3.58 -10.20 -7.13
N SER A 35 -2.58 -9.66 -7.83
CA SER A 35 -1.33 -9.24 -7.21
C SER A 35 -1.52 -8.06 -6.26
N ILE A 36 -2.30 -7.05 -6.68
CA ILE A 36 -2.67 -5.92 -5.82
C ILE A 36 -3.54 -6.38 -4.65
N GLY A 37 -4.50 -7.29 -4.88
CA GLY A 37 -5.30 -7.88 -3.82
C GLY A 37 -4.45 -8.61 -2.78
N LEU A 38 -3.47 -9.40 -3.22
CA LEU A 38 -2.53 -10.07 -2.33
C LEU A 38 -1.65 -9.06 -1.57
N PHE A 39 -1.21 -7.99 -2.23
CA PHE A 39 -0.42 -6.93 -1.60
C PHE A 39 -1.20 -6.23 -0.48
N PHE A 40 -2.48 -5.93 -0.71
CA PHE A 40 -3.39 -5.42 0.31
C PHE A 40 -3.51 -6.37 1.51
N LEU A 41 -3.78 -7.65 1.24
CA LEU A 41 -3.96 -8.67 2.28
C LEU A 41 -2.68 -8.86 3.11
N LEU A 42 -1.51 -8.92 2.47
CA LEU A 42 -0.24 -9.00 3.19
C LEU A 42 0.00 -7.76 4.07
N GLY A 43 -0.41 -6.56 3.61
CA GLY A 43 -0.36 -5.35 4.42
C GLY A 43 -1.23 -5.44 5.68
N VAL A 44 -2.49 -5.88 5.53
CA VAL A 44 -3.43 -6.08 6.64
C VAL A 44 -2.92 -7.15 7.61
N LEU A 45 -2.38 -8.24 7.10
CA LEU A 45 -1.76 -9.30 7.91
C LEU A 45 -0.55 -8.75 8.67
N LEU A 46 0.31 -7.95 8.02
CA LEU A 46 1.47 -7.36 8.67
C LEU A 46 1.05 -6.46 9.83
N ILE A 47 0.01 -5.62 9.66
CA ILE A 47 -0.56 -4.80 10.74
C ILE A 47 -1.05 -5.69 11.88
N SER A 48 -1.90 -6.67 11.55
CA SER A 48 -2.56 -7.56 12.51
C SER A 48 -1.55 -8.33 13.35
N PHE A 49 -0.54 -8.93 12.71
CA PHE A 49 0.51 -9.67 13.40
C PHE A 49 1.46 -8.76 14.19
N THR A 50 1.77 -7.57 13.68
CA THR A 50 2.60 -6.60 14.43
C THR A 50 1.93 -6.17 15.73
N LEU A 51 0.61 -5.95 15.71
CA LEU A 51 -0.18 -5.62 16.89
C LEU A 51 -0.31 -6.82 17.83
N ARG A 52 -0.59 -8.01 17.30
CA ARG A 52 -0.78 -9.25 18.08
C ARG A 52 0.50 -9.71 18.78
N GLU A 53 1.65 -9.63 18.11
CA GLU A 53 2.94 -10.05 18.67
C GLU A 53 3.52 -9.07 19.69
N LYS A 54 2.80 -7.99 20.05
CA LYS A 54 3.21 -6.96 21.02
C LYS A 54 4.63 -6.44 20.73
N VAL A 55 4.99 -6.29 19.45
CA VAL A 55 6.24 -5.64 19.03
C VAL A 55 6.28 -4.24 19.65
N LYS A 56 7.44 -3.81 20.17
CA LYS A 56 7.58 -2.50 20.83
C LYS A 56 8.63 -1.62 20.15
N GLY A 57 8.58 -0.32 20.46
CA GLY A 57 9.54 0.68 20.00
C GLY A 57 9.49 0.96 18.50
N TRP A 58 10.60 1.46 17.97
CA TRP A 58 10.73 1.87 16.57
C TRP A 58 10.44 0.77 15.55
N LEU A 59 10.70 -0.50 15.88
CA LEU A 59 10.39 -1.62 14.99
C LEU A 59 8.88 -1.76 14.77
N LYS A 60 8.06 -1.56 15.81
CA LYS A 60 6.61 -1.57 15.68
C LYS A 60 6.16 -0.46 14.72
N PHE A 61 6.69 0.75 14.91
CA PHE A 61 6.36 1.90 14.08
C PHE A 61 6.62 1.62 12.59
N PHE A 62 7.83 1.15 12.25
CA PHE A 62 8.19 0.90 10.84
C PHE A 62 7.41 -0.27 10.21
N LEU A 63 7.13 -1.34 10.97
CA LEU A 63 6.32 -2.46 10.47
C LEU A 63 4.86 -2.03 10.22
N LEU A 64 4.28 -1.24 11.13
CA LEU A 64 2.96 -0.66 10.94
C LEU A 64 2.94 0.30 9.76
N LEU A 65 3.94 1.18 9.64
CA LEU A 65 4.04 2.12 8.53
C LEU A 65 4.09 1.38 7.19
N THR A 66 4.86 0.30 7.10
CA THR A 66 4.93 -0.56 5.90
C THR A 66 3.56 -1.15 5.58
N GLY A 67 2.92 -1.80 6.55
CA GLY A 67 1.62 -2.47 6.36
C GLY A 67 0.50 -1.49 6.01
N ILE A 68 0.41 -0.37 6.73
CA ILE A 68 -0.58 0.70 6.50
C ILE A 68 -0.39 1.27 5.09
N SER A 69 0.85 1.60 4.70
CA SER A 69 1.11 2.17 3.37
C SER A 69 0.71 1.21 2.25
N SER A 70 1.01 -0.08 2.38
CA SER A 70 0.58 -1.09 1.39
C SER A 70 -0.93 -1.28 1.31
N SER A 71 -1.64 -1.28 2.45
CA SER A 71 -3.09 -1.45 2.46
C SER A 71 -3.81 -0.18 1.99
N CYS A 72 -3.36 1.00 2.43
CA CYS A 72 -3.91 2.29 2.01
C CYS A 72 -3.68 2.56 0.53
N PHE A 73 -2.56 2.13 -0.05
CA PHE A 73 -2.34 2.22 -1.50
C PHE A 73 -3.51 1.63 -2.28
N VAL A 74 -3.90 0.39 -1.97
CA VAL A 74 -4.98 -0.29 -2.68
C VAL A 74 -6.33 0.39 -2.43
N LEU A 75 -6.60 0.80 -1.19
CA LEU A 75 -7.83 1.52 -0.86
C LEU A 75 -7.94 2.85 -1.62
N PHE A 76 -6.85 3.61 -1.73
CA PHE A 76 -6.85 4.87 -2.44
C PHE A 76 -6.92 4.71 -3.95
N VAL A 77 -6.33 3.64 -4.52
CA VAL A 77 -6.56 3.29 -5.93
C VAL A 77 -8.04 2.97 -6.17
N VAL A 78 -8.68 2.19 -5.30
CA VAL A 78 -10.12 1.89 -5.40
C VAL A 78 -10.95 3.16 -5.29
N PHE A 79 -10.67 4.03 -4.31
CA PHE A 79 -11.41 5.27 -4.14
C PHE A 79 -11.20 6.25 -5.29
N HIS A 80 -9.98 6.37 -5.83
CA HIS A 80 -9.75 7.16 -7.03
C HIS A 80 -10.67 6.71 -8.17
N ASN A 81 -10.70 5.41 -8.47
CA ASN A 81 -11.54 4.87 -9.56
C ASN A 81 -13.03 5.02 -9.27
N LEU A 82 -13.46 4.82 -8.02
CA LEU A 82 -14.84 5.00 -7.61
C LEU A 82 -15.30 6.44 -7.80
N PHE A 83 -14.56 7.41 -7.26
CA PHE A 83 -14.91 8.84 -7.36
C PHE A 83 -14.77 9.36 -8.79
N TYR A 84 -13.83 8.84 -9.57
CA TYR A 84 -13.73 9.12 -11.00
C TYR A 84 -14.99 8.66 -11.74
N ALA A 85 -15.47 7.43 -11.51
CA ALA A 85 -16.71 6.95 -12.10
C ALA A 85 -17.93 7.77 -11.66
N LEU A 86 -18.02 8.12 -10.37
CA LEU A 86 -19.10 8.97 -9.85
C LEU A 86 -19.08 10.38 -10.46
N ASN A 87 -17.90 10.94 -10.74
CA ASN A 87 -17.76 12.23 -11.41
C ASN A 87 -18.35 12.22 -12.82
N ILE A 88 -18.20 11.12 -13.55
CA ILE A 88 -18.81 10.94 -14.87
C ILE A 88 -20.34 10.84 -14.74
N ILE A 89 -20.84 10.06 -13.78
CA ILE A 89 -22.28 9.84 -13.58
C ILE A 89 -23.00 11.12 -13.13
N TRP A 90 -22.35 11.93 -12.28
CA TRP A 90 -22.93 13.15 -11.72
C TRP A 90 -22.47 14.44 -12.41
N ALA A 91 -22.05 14.34 -13.67
CA ALA A 91 -21.49 15.47 -14.42
C ALA A 91 -22.44 16.68 -14.52
N ASP A 92 -23.75 16.45 -14.49
CA ASP A 92 -24.78 17.48 -14.58
C ASP A 92 -25.05 18.19 -13.24
N ILE A 93 -24.66 17.58 -12.11
CA ILE A 93 -24.87 18.13 -10.78
C ILE A 93 -23.59 18.85 -10.34
N VAL A 94 -23.53 20.16 -10.57
CA VAL A 94 -22.35 21.02 -10.39
C VAL A 94 -21.61 20.75 -9.07
N LEU A 95 -22.34 20.74 -7.94
CA LEU A 95 -21.76 20.53 -6.61
C LEU A 95 -21.10 19.14 -6.48
N LEU A 96 -21.80 18.09 -6.92
CA LEU A 96 -21.30 16.72 -6.82
C LEU A 96 -20.09 16.52 -7.74
N ARG A 97 -20.13 17.06 -8.96
CA ARG A 97 -19.00 17.04 -9.90
C ARG A 97 -17.74 17.64 -9.29
N TYR A 98 -17.82 18.85 -8.73
CA TYR A 98 -16.62 19.47 -8.13
C TYR A 98 -16.10 18.68 -6.93
N LEU A 99 -17.00 18.13 -6.11
CA LEU A 99 -16.61 17.31 -4.96
C LEU A 99 -15.92 16.02 -5.39
N THR A 100 -16.51 15.27 -6.32
CA THR A 100 -15.93 14.00 -6.79
C THR A 100 -14.67 14.22 -7.61
N GLU A 101 -14.57 15.31 -8.38
CA GLU A 101 -13.35 15.74 -9.06
C GLU A 101 -12.19 15.91 -8.07
N TRP A 102 -12.42 16.68 -7.01
CA TRP A 102 -11.40 16.90 -5.98
C TRP A 102 -11.02 15.60 -5.25
N LEU A 103 -12.01 14.78 -4.91
CA LEU A 103 -11.79 13.51 -4.20
C LEU A 103 -10.97 12.53 -5.03
N HIS A 104 -11.33 12.27 -6.29
CA HIS A 104 -10.60 11.29 -7.10
C HIS A 104 -9.14 11.72 -7.31
N VAL A 105 -8.88 13.01 -7.52
CA VAL A 105 -7.52 13.56 -7.64
C VAL A 105 -6.76 13.42 -6.32
N ALA A 106 -7.38 13.76 -5.19
CA ALA A 106 -6.74 13.63 -3.88
C ALA A 106 -6.33 12.19 -3.58
N TYR A 107 -7.23 11.21 -3.79
CA TYR A 107 -6.91 9.81 -3.59
C TYR A 107 -5.81 9.30 -4.53
N PHE A 108 -5.80 9.75 -5.78
CA PHE A 108 -4.73 9.45 -6.72
C PHE A 108 -3.37 9.96 -6.23
N LEU A 109 -3.29 11.23 -5.81
CA LEU A 109 -2.05 11.83 -5.31
C LEU A 109 -1.55 11.12 -4.05
N ILE A 110 -2.45 10.77 -3.13
CA ILE A 110 -2.04 10.03 -1.92
C ILE A 110 -1.56 8.63 -2.30
N ALA A 111 -2.24 7.93 -3.21
CA ALA A 111 -1.84 6.60 -3.67
C ALA A 111 -0.48 6.60 -4.37
N VAL A 112 -0.21 7.60 -5.23
CA VAL A 112 1.00 7.61 -6.08
C VAL A 112 2.20 8.29 -5.40
N LEU A 113 1.97 9.28 -4.53
CA LEU A 113 3.05 10.03 -3.89
C LEU A 113 3.26 9.62 -2.43
N VAL A 114 2.18 9.64 -1.63
CA VAL A 114 2.31 9.45 -0.17
C VAL A 114 2.58 8.00 0.16
N CYS A 115 1.75 7.06 -0.31
CA CYS A 115 1.87 5.65 0.03
C CYS A 115 3.24 5.05 -0.34
N PRO A 116 3.84 5.30 -1.52
CA PRO A 116 5.14 4.73 -1.87
C PRO A 116 6.27 5.30 -0.99
N VAL A 117 6.23 6.60 -0.69
CA VAL A 117 7.24 7.23 0.17
C VAL A 117 7.15 6.68 1.60
N THR A 118 5.96 6.61 2.17
CA THR A 118 5.78 6.06 3.53
C THR A 118 6.07 4.57 3.58
N PHE A 119 5.76 3.82 2.51
CA PHE A 119 6.13 2.41 2.37
C PHE A 119 7.65 2.22 2.39
N LEU A 120 8.40 3.01 1.63
CA LEU A 120 9.86 2.95 1.60
C LEU A 120 10.48 3.28 2.96
N ILE A 121 9.99 4.32 3.63
CA ILE A 121 10.44 4.68 4.98
C ILE A 121 10.20 3.51 5.96
N GLY A 122 9.01 2.91 5.93
CA GLY A 122 8.66 1.73 6.72
C GLY A 122 9.55 0.52 6.44
N LEU A 123 9.78 0.23 5.16
CA LEU A 123 10.59 -0.87 4.67
C LEU A 123 12.04 -0.73 5.14
N ILE A 124 12.67 0.42 4.86
CA ILE A 124 14.09 0.65 5.18
C ILE A 124 14.29 0.62 6.69
N GLY A 125 13.43 1.31 7.46
CA GLY A 125 13.51 1.33 8.92
C GLY A 125 13.38 -0.06 9.54
N SER A 126 12.47 -0.89 9.00
CA SER A 126 12.30 -2.27 9.45
C SER A 126 13.53 -3.15 9.15
N ILE A 127 14.11 -3.03 7.95
CA ILE A 127 15.31 -3.78 7.56
C ILE A 127 16.49 -3.42 8.47
N VAL A 128 16.76 -2.12 8.66
CA VAL A 128 17.87 -1.65 9.51
C VAL A 128 17.76 -2.19 10.93
N LEU A 129 16.55 -2.15 11.52
CA LEU A 129 16.33 -2.66 12.87
C LEU A 129 16.39 -4.19 12.97
N PHE A 130 15.96 -4.92 11.93
CA PHE A 130 16.13 -6.37 11.90
C PHE A 130 17.60 -6.79 11.83
N LEU A 131 18.44 -6.04 11.12
CA LEU A 131 19.88 -6.29 11.03
C LEU A 131 20.59 -5.93 12.34
N LYS A 132 20.27 -4.78 12.95
CA LYS A 132 20.85 -4.36 14.23
C LYS A 132 20.59 -5.34 15.37
N LYS A 133 19.42 -5.98 15.41
CA LYS A 133 19.05 -6.96 16.45
C LYS A 133 19.69 -8.35 16.27
N LYS A 134 20.32 -8.62 15.11
CA LYS A 134 20.99 -9.90 14.81
C LYS A 134 22.47 -9.88 15.19
N ARG A 135 23.08 -8.69 15.30
CA ARG A 135 24.36 -8.48 15.99
C ARG A 135 24.10 -8.35 17.49
#